data_AF-A0A2E5FQ79-F1
#
_entry.id   AF-A0A2E5FQ79-F1
#
_cell.length_a   1.000
_cell.length_b   1.000
_cell.length_c   1.000
_cell.angle_alpha   90.00
_cell.angle_beta   90.00
_cell.angle_gamma   90.00
#
_symmetry.space_group_name_H-M   'P 1'
#
loop_
_entity.id
_entity.type
_entity.pdbx_description
1 polymer ?
#
loop_
_entity_poly.entity_id
_entity_poly.type
_entity_poly.pdbx_seq_one_letter_code
_entity_poly.pdbx_strand_id
1 'polypeptide(L)' 'SLRALCKHLDKIDDKEIVKLNIPTGIPFIYDLDEELNPLIEKPVLERALDPKTAQTQAESVKKQTQ' A
#
# COMPACT_ATOMS: atom_id res chain seq x y z
N SER A 1 -7.08 -8.80 5.15
CA SER A 1 -7.11 -7.56 4.34
C SER A 1 -5.70 -7.16 3.94
N LEU A 2 -5.47 -6.79 2.67
CA LEU A 2 -4.16 -6.35 2.15
C LEU A 2 -3.51 -5.23 2.99
N ARG A 3 -4.33 -4.32 3.53
CA ARG A 3 -3.92 -3.26 4.48
C ARG A 3 -3.23 -3.78 5.74
N ALA A 4 -3.70 -4.89 6.30
CA ALA A 4 -3.11 -5.46 7.52
C ALA A 4 -1.72 -6.06 7.25
N LEU A 5 -1.52 -6.68 6.08
CA LEU A 5 -0.22 -7.15 5.61
C LEU A 5 0.75 -5.98 5.40
N CYS A 6 0.32 -4.94 4.68
CA CYS A 6 1.15 -3.76 4.46
C CYS A 6 1.49 -3.06 5.79
N LYS A 7 0.54 -2.98 6.73
CA LYS A 7 0.76 -2.46 8.08
C LYS A 7 1.84 -3.24 8.83
N HIS A 8 1.81 -4.56 8.76
CA HIS A 8 2.77 -5.42 9.44
C HIS A 8 4.17 -5.29 8.84
N LEU A 9 4.28 -5.28 7.51
CA LEU A 9 5.55 -5.20 6.79
C LEU A 9 6.21 -3.82 6.90
N ASP A 10 5.46 -2.73 6.73
CA ASP A 10 5.97 -1.35 6.80
C ASP A 10 5.86 -0.75 8.22
N LYS A 11 5.45 -1.55 9.23
CA LYS A 11 5.23 -1.12 10.62
C LYS A 11 4.40 0.16 10.74
N ILE A 12 3.39 0.30 9.89
CA ILE A 12 2.54 1.50 9.80
C ILE A 12 1.58 1.51 11.00
N ASP A 13 1.36 2.69 11.58
CA ASP A 13 0.39 2.85 12.65
C ASP A 13 -1.05 2.68 12.15
N ASP A 14 -1.97 2.24 13.00
CA ASP A 14 -3.39 2.09 12.67
C ASP A 14 -4.01 3.40 12.16
N LYS A 15 -3.55 4.55 12.65
CA LYS A 15 -4.05 5.87 12.22
C LYS A 15 -3.58 6.28 10.82
N GLU A 16 -2.43 5.77 10.39
CA GLU A 16 -1.87 6.08 9.07
C GLU A 16 -2.37 5.08 8.02
N ILE A 17 -2.52 3.80 8.37
CA ILE A 17 -3.05 2.79 7.44
C ILE A 17 -4.52 3.05 7.05
N VAL A 18 -5.31 3.68 7.92
CA VAL A 18 -6.70 4.07 7.59
C VAL A 18 -6.77 5.25 6.63
N LYS A 19 -5.75 6.12 6.60
CA LYS A 19 -5.63 7.21 5.62
C LYS A 19 -5.11 6.72 4.28
N LEU A 20 -4.36 5.61 4.29
CA LEU A 20 -3.83 4.95 3.10
C LEU A 20 -4.95 4.22 2.34
N ASN A 21 -5.37 4.82 1.24
CA ASN A 21 -6.29 4.21 0.29
C ASN A 21 -5.54 3.25 -0.63
N ILE A 22 -5.29 2.03 -0.16
CA ILE A 22 -4.68 0.99 -0.98
C ILE A 22 -5.69 0.55 -2.05
N PRO A 23 -5.40 0.75 -3.36
CA PRO A 23 -6.28 0.30 -4.44
C PRO A 23 -6.34 -1.22 -4.50
N THR A 24 -7.53 -1.77 -4.73
CA THR A 24 -7.75 -3.20 -4.93
C THR A 24 -7.57 -3.54 -6.40
N GLY A 25 -6.86 -4.64 -6.72
CA GLY A 25 -6.65 -5.08 -8.10
C GLY A 25 -5.37 -4.56 -8.76
N ILE A 26 -4.47 -3.94 -7.99
CA ILE A 26 -3.12 -3.59 -8.45
C ILE A 26 -2.10 -4.48 -7.74
N PRO A 27 -1.16 -5.12 -8.47
CA PRO A 27 -0.06 -5.85 -7.85
C PRO A 27 0.96 -4.90 -7.22
N PHE A 28 1.40 -5.23 -6.00
CA PHE A 28 2.44 -4.53 -5.27
C PHE A 28 3.69 -5.41 -5.18
N ILE A 29 4.86 -4.82 -5.44
CA ILE A 29 6.15 -5.49 -5.39
C ILE A 29 6.82 -5.19 -4.04
N TYR A 30 7.13 -6.25 -3.29
CA TYR A 30 7.90 -6.18 -2.06
C TYR A 30 9.20 -6.95 -2.23
N ASP A 31 10.31 -6.24 -2.07
CA ASP A 31 11.62 -6.84 -1.85
C ASP A 31 11.76 -7.06 -0.34
N LEU A 32 11.78 -8.31 0.08
CA LEU A 32 11.88 -8.71 1.49
C LEU A 32 13.22 -9.38 1.76
N ASP A 33 13.76 -9.17 2.95
CA ASP A 33 14.95 -9.85 3.44
C ASP A 33 14.59 -11.21 4.08
N GLU A 34 15.60 -11.96 4.55
CA GLU A 34 15.42 -13.27 5.21
C GLU A 34 14.58 -13.19 6.50
N GLU A 35 14.56 -12.03 7.16
CA GLU A 35 13.72 -11.72 8.32
C GLU A 35 12.32 -11.18 7.94
N LEU A 36 11.93 -11.24 6.66
CA LEU A 36 10.66 -10.75 6.11
C LEU A 36 10.43 -9.24 6.27
N ASN A 37 11.50 -8.45 6.43
CA ASN A 37 11.40 -7.00 6.42
C ASN A 37 11.59 -6.46 4.99
N PRO A 38 10.91 -5.38 4.63
CA PRO A 38 11.15 -4.73 3.35
C PRO A 38 12.60 -4.21 3.27
N LEU A 39 13.35 -4.66 2.26
CA LEU A 39 14.73 -4.22 1.99
C LEU A 39 14.81 -2.72 1.67
N ILE A 40 13.71 -2.17 1.14
CA ILE A 40 13.58 -0.74 0.84
C ILE A 40 12.34 -0.21 1.54
N GLU A 41 12.51 0.76 2.42
CA GLU A 41 11.43 1.53 3.03
C GLU A 41 10.86 2.49 1.97
N LYS A 42 9.67 2.13 1.44
CA LYS A 42 8.93 2.92 0.46
C LYS A 42 7.45 2.88 0.80
N PRO A 43 6.71 3.99 0.59
CA PRO A 43 5.27 4.02 0.78
C PRO A 43 4.60 2.91 -0.01
N VAL A 44 3.60 2.26 0.58
CA VAL A 44 2.86 1.15 -0.04
C VAL A 44 2.36 1.50 -1.44
N LEU A 45 1.92 2.74 -1.68
CA LEU A 45 1.44 3.20 -2.99
C LEU A 45 2.54 3.28 -4.06
N GLU A 46 3.79 3.53 -3.65
CA GLU A 46 4.94 3.54 -4.56
C GLU A 46 5.46 2.14 -4.89
N ARG A 47 5.05 1.12 -4.12
CA ARG A 47 5.34 -0.29 -4.41
C ARG A 47 4.44 -0.87 -5.50
N ALA A 48 3.44 -0.14 -5.96
CA ALA A 48 2.58 -0.59 -7.04
C ALA A 48 3.37 -0.75 -8.34
N LEU A 49 3.14 -1.85 -9.06
CA LEU A 49 3.77 -2.09 -10.36
C LEU A 49 3.52 -0.95 -11.36
N ASP A 50 2.35 -0.31 -11.26
CA ASP A 50 1.99 0.87 -12.05
C ASP A 50 1.58 2.05 -11.14
N PRO A 51 2.51 2.99 -10.86
CA PRO A 51 2.26 4.08 -9.93
C PRO A 51 1.20 5.07 -10.44
N LYS A 52 1.06 5.26 -11.76
CA LYS A 52 0.00 6.10 -12.36
C LYS A 52 -1.39 5.54 -12.09
N THR A 53 -1.54 4.23 -12.24
CA THR A 53 -2.80 3.53 -11.97
C THR A 53 -3.10 3.49 -10.47
N ALA A 54 -2.08 3.30 -9.63
CA ALA A 54 -2.24 3.30 -8.18
C ALA A 54 -2.70 4.63 -7.61
N GLN A 55 -2.16 5.74 -8.10
CA GLN A 55 -2.60 7.09 -7.72
C GLN A 55 -4.05 7.32 -8.14
N THR A 56 -4.38 7.03 -9.40
CA THR A 56 -5.74 7.23 -9.96
C THR A 56 -6.78 6.41 -9.20
N GLN A 57 -6.47 5.16 -8.87
CA GLN A 57 -7.40 4.31 -8.13
C GLN A 57 -7.48 4.67 -6.64
N ALA A 58 -6.37 5.06 -5.99
CA ALA A 58 -6.41 5.58 -4.63
C ALA A 58 -7.31 6.84 -4.52
N GLU A 59 -7.30 7.69 -5.54
CA GLU A 59 -8.22 8.83 -5.65
C GLU A 59 -9.66 8.41 -5.96
N SER A 60 -9.85 7.39 -6.80
CA SER A 60 -11.19 6.87 -7.14
C SER A 60 -11.89 6.23 -5.93
N VAL A 61 -11.14 5.52 -5.08
CA VAL A 61 -11.65 4.98 -3.82
C VAL A 61 -12.08 6.10 -2.87
N LYS A 62 -11.35 7.23 -2.81
CA LYS A 62 -11.79 8.42 -2.06
C LYS A 62 -13.11 8.99 -2.57
N LYS A 63 -13.37 8.95 -3.88
CA LYS A 63 -14.60 9.48 -4.49
C LYS A 63 -15.82 8.56 -4.33
N GLN A 64 -15.63 7.26 -4.09
CA GLN A 64 -16.72 6.31 -3.89
C GLN A 64 -17.35 6.32 -2.49
N THR A 65 -16.92 7.23 -1.60
CA THR A 65 -17.51 7.39 -0.26
C THR A 65 -18.38 8.64 -0.15
N GLN A 66 -18.99 9.10 -1.26
CA GLN A 66 -20.03 10.15 -1.25
C GLN A 66 -21.40 9.57 -1.54
#